data_AF-A0A4R0PKA0-F1
#
_entry.id   AF-A0A4R0PKA0-F1
#
_cell.length_a   1.000
_cell.length_b   1.000
_cell.length_c   1.000
_cell.angle_alpha   90.00
_cell.angle_beta   90.00
_cell.angle_gamma   90.00
#
_symmetry.space_group_name_H-M   'P 1'
#
loop_
_entity.id
_entity.type
_entity.pdbx_description
1 polymer ?
#
loop_
_entity_poly.entity_id
_entity_poly.type
_entity_poly.pdbx_seq_one_letter_code
_entity_poly.pdbx_strand_id
1 'polypeptide(L)'
;MRDWRSALLHWGIPIGAMVATIGVPHPGKTLVWIAALVWMGAACLMNARRCGRTHCYFTGPFFIVMTIPVALHGFEVVWLGPDGWKWLALTIGGLGGALWCGTEKLMGTYRR
;
A
#
# COMPACT_ATOMS: atom_id res chain seq x y z
N MET A 1 17.94 12.80 -11.26
CA MET A 1 18.41 12.56 -9.88
C MET A 1 17.33 11.79 -9.14
N ARG A 2 17.64 10.61 -8.61
CA ARG A 2 16.72 9.80 -7.81
C ARG A 2 16.59 10.48 -6.45
N ASP A 3 15.54 11.29 -6.25
CA ASP A 3 15.35 11.98 -4.98
C ASP A 3 15.02 10.94 -3.90
N TRP A 4 16.04 10.58 -3.12
CA TRP A 4 15.93 9.61 -2.04
C TRP A 4 14.92 10.09 -0.98
N ARG A 5 14.74 11.41 -0.81
CA ARG A 5 13.80 11.98 0.16
C ARG A 5 12.39 11.64 -0.26
N SER A 6 12.05 11.86 -1.54
CA SER A 6 10.76 11.45 -2.08
C SER A 6 10.51 9.95 -1.96
N ALA A 7 11.53 9.12 -2.17
CA ALA A 7 11.40 7.67 -1.97
C ALA A 7 11.15 7.31 -0.49
N LEU A 8 11.88 7.95 0.44
CA LEU A 8 11.74 7.70 1.87
C LEU A 8 10.38 8.19 2.39
N LEU A 9 9.93 9.38 1.98
CA LEU A 9 8.67 10.00 2.44
C LEU A 9 7.43 9.22 1.96
N HIS A 10 7.42 8.75 0.72
CA HIS A 10 6.23 8.10 0.16
C HIS A 10 6.23 6.57 0.34
N TRP A 11 7.38 5.97 0.65
CA TRP A 11 7.49 4.51 0.76
C TRP A 11 8.17 4.09 2.05
N GLY A 12 9.37 4.61 2.33
CA GLY A 12 10.15 4.22 3.51
C GLY A 12 9.42 4.46 4.84
N ILE A 13 8.85 5.67 5.02
CA ILE A 13 8.12 6.05 6.23
C ILE A 13 6.83 5.23 6.38
N PRO A 14 5.93 5.14 5.38
CA PRO A 14 4.74 4.31 5.48
C PRO A 14 5.04 2.84 5.79
N ILE A 15 5.99 2.23 5.06
CA ILE A 15 6.36 0.82 5.26
C ILE A 15 6.99 0.64 6.65
N GLY A 16 7.89 1.54 7.05
CA GLY A 16 8.49 1.53 8.38
C GLY A 16 7.45 1.63 9.50
N ALA A 17 6.45 2.50 9.34
CA ALA A 17 5.36 2.65 10.30
C ALA A 17 4.47 1.39 10.39
N MET A 18 4.17 0.75 9.25
CA MET A 18 3.43 -0.51 9.22
C MET A 18 4.19 -1.64 9.94
N VAL A 19 5.51 -1.73 9.74
CA VAL A 19 6.37 -2.73 10.40
C VAL A 19 6.50 -2.44 11.90
N ALA A 20 6.72 -1.18 12.27
CA ALA A 20 6.84 -0.76 13.67
C ALA A 20 5.59 -1.05 14.50
N THR A 21 4.42 -1.12 13.86
CA THR A 21 3.14 -1.37 14.53
C THR A 21 2.74 -2.84 14.62
N ILE A 22 3.58 -3.80 14.19
CA ILE A 22 3.25 -5.25 14.25
C ILE A 22 2.88 -5.71 15.67
N GLY A 23 3.56 -5.21 16.71
CA GLY A 23 3.28 -5.54 18.11
C GLY A 23 2.21 -4.66 18.79
N VAL A 24 1.67 -3.66 18.09
CA VAL A 24 0.74 -2.68 18.68
C VAL A 24 -0.69 -3.26 18.69
N PRO A 25 -1.45 -3.10 19.78
CA PRO A 25 -2.84 -3.54 19.85
C PRO A 25 -3.78 -2.71 18.95
N HIS A 26 -4.97 -3.25 18.70
CA HIS A 26 -6.05 -2.51 18.05
C HIS A 26 -6.62 -1.43 18.99
N PRO A 27 -7.09 -0.29 18.47
CA PRO A 27 -7.16 0.08 17.05
C PRO A 27 -5.89 0.76 16.50
N GLY A 28 -4.83 0.95 17.31
CA GLY A 28 -3.64 1.72 16.93
C GLY A 28 -2.95 1.21 15.65
N LYS A 29 -2.71 -0.10 15.56
CA LYS A 29 -2.17 -0.74 14.35
C LYS A 29 -3.03 -0.48 13.12
N THR A 30 -4.35 -0.60 13.28
CA THR A 30 -5.36 -0.43 12.22
C THR A 30 -5.27 0.96 11.62
N LEU A 31 -5.25 2.00 12.47
CA LEU A 31 -5.18 3.40 12.03
C LEU A 31 -3.88 3.70 11.28
N VAL A 32 -2.74 3.20 11.77
CA VAL A 32 -1.44 3.41 11.11
C VAL A 32 -1.40 2.74 9.75
N TRP A 33 -1.90 1.51 9.64
CA TRP A 33 -1.94 0.80 8.37
C TRP A 33 -2.87 1.48 7.35
N ILE A 34 -4.05 1.96 7.77
CA ILE A 34 -4.95 2.73 6.91
C ILE A 34 -4.27 4.01 6.44
N ALA A 35 -3.68 4.79 7.36
CA ALA A 35 -3.01 6.05 7.00
C ALA A 35 -1.84 5.81 6.02
N ALA A 36 -1.03 4.77 6.26
CA ALA A 36 0.07 4.39 5.39
C ALA A 36 -0.42 4.00 3.98
N LEU A 37 -1.48 3.18 3.88
CA LEU A 37 -2.07 2.76 2.61
C LEU A 37 -2.69 3.93 1.84
N VAL A 38 -3.42 4.81 2.53
CA VAL A 38 -3.99 6.03 1.94
C VAL A 38 -2.88 6.92 1.39
N TRP A 39 -1.82 7.14 2.17
CA TRP A 39 -0.68 7.96 1.76
C TRP A 39 0.02 7.39 0.51
N MET A 40 0.39 6.11 0.54
CA MET A 40 1.04 5.44 -0.59
C MET A 40 0.14 5.41 -1.83
N GLY A 41 -1.15 5.11 -1.65
CA GLY A 41 -2.14 5.09 -2.73
C GLY A 41 -2.35 6.47 -3.37
N ALA A 42 -2.51 7.52 -2.55
CA ALA A 42 -2.64 8.89 -3.01
C ALA A 42 -1.39 9.37 -3.77
N ALA A 43 -0.19 9.07 -3.24
CA ALA A 43 1.07 9.38 -3.89
C ALA A 43 1.18 8.71 -5.28
N CYS A 44 0.80 7.44 -5.39
CA CYS A 44 0.73 6.74 -6.67
C CYS A 44 -0.24 7.43 -7.62
N LEU A 45 -1.47 7.72 -7.20
CA LEU A 45 -2.46 8.38 -8.05
C LEU A 45 -2.02 9.77 -8.52
N MET A 46 -1.35 10.55 -7.66
CA MET A 46 -0.77 11.83 -8.03
C MET A 46 0.34 11.66 -9.08
N ASN A 47 1.21 10.65 -8.92
CA ASN A 47 2.27 10.36 -9.88
C ASN A 47 1.72 9.84 -11.22
N ALA A 48 0.66 9.03 -11.20
CA ALA A 48 -0.06 8.60 -12.39
C ALA A 48 -0.57 9.81 -13.18
N ARG A 49 -1.20 10.78 -12.51
CA ARG A 49 -1.72 12.01 -13.15
C ARG A 49 -0.64 12.93 -13.69
N ARG A 50 0.52 13.03 -13.02
CA ARG A 50 1.61 13.94 -13.41
C ARG A 50 2.53 13.36 -14.49
N CYS A 51 2.90 12.09 -14.34
CA CYS A 51 3.97 11.46 -15.10
C CYS A 51 3.50 10.30 -15.97
N GLY A 52 2.25 9.83 -15.83
CA GLY A 52 1.72 8.73 -16.61
C GLY A 52 2.33 7.36 -16.30
N ARG A 53 2.98 7.17 -15.15
CA ARG A 53 3.57 5.86 -14.75
C ARG A 53 2.49 4.78 -14.74
N THR A 54 2.69 3.72 -15.51
CA THR A 54 1.66 2.69 -15.72
C THR A 54 1.28 1.98 -14.42
N HIS A 55 2.26 1.54 -13.62
CA HIS A 55 1.95 0.84 -12.37
C HIS A 55 1.10 1.69 -11.42
N CYS A 56 1.32 3.00 -11.39
CA CYS A 56 0.65 3.90 -10.45
C CYS A 56 -0.87 3.94 -10.68
N TYR A 57 -1.34 3.67 -11.91
CA TYR A 57 -2.76 3.56 -12.22
C TYR A 57 -3.43 2.33 -11.60
N PHE A 58 -2.65 1.29 -11.26
CA PHE A 58 -3.16 0.04 -10.70
C PHE A 58 -2.84 -0.09 -9.20
N THR A 59 -1.59 0.19 -8.81
CA THR A 59 -1.16 0.11 -7.41
C THR A 59 -1.83 1.17 -6.53
N GLY A 60 -2.08 2.37 -7.08
CA GLY A 60 -2.76 3.45 -6.37
C GLY A 60 -4.16 3.04 -5.89
N PRO A 61 -5.09 2.69 -6.79
CA PRO A 61 -6.41 2.19 -6.41
C PRO A 61 -6.35 0.93 -5.54
N PHE A 62 -5.43 0.02 -5.82
CA PHE A 62 -5.24 -1.19 -5.02
C PHE A 62 -4.95 -0.87 -3.54
N PHE A 63 -3.99 0.02 -3.25
CA PHE A 63 -3.70 0.39 -1.86
C PHE A 63 -4.88 1.06 -1.16
N ILE A 64 -5.63 1.92 -1.87
CA ILE A 64 -6.85 2.54 -1.32
C ILE A 64 -7.91 1.48 -1.01
N VAL A 65 -8.16 0.53 -1.91
CA VAL A 65 -9.14 -0.55 -1.67
C VAL A 65 -8.71 -1.43 -0.50
N MET A 66 -7.41 -1.71 -0.34
CA MET A 66 -6.90 -2.51 0.78
C MET A 66 -7.09 -1.85 2.16
N THR A 67 -7.44 -0.57 2.24
CA THR A 67 -7.86 0.05 3.51
C THR A 67 -9.12 -0.58 4.07
N ILE A 68 -10.03 -1.08 3.21
CA ILE A 68 -11.30 -1.70 3.60
C ILE A 68 -11.07 -2.98 4.39
N PRO A 69 -10.39 -4.03 3.88
CA PRO A 69 -10.17 -5.24 4.65
C PRO A 69 -9.30 -4.99 5.90
N VAL A 70 -8.37 -4.03 5.86
CA VAL A 70 -7.61 -3.62 7.06
C VAL A 70 -8.53 -3.02 8.12
N ALA A 71 -9.44 -2.12 7.74
CA ALA A 71 -10.42 -1.53 8.66
C ALA A 71 -11.38 -2.58 9.22
N LEU A 72 -11.96 -3.41 8.34
CA LEU A 72 -12.91 -4.46 8.73
C LEU A 72 -12.26 -5.45 9.70
N HIS A 73 -11.02 -5.87 9.44
CA HIS A 73 -10.33 -6.80 10.32
C HIS A 73 -9.87 -6.13 11.61
N GLY A 74 -9.29 -4.92 11.52
CA GLY A 74 -8.69 -4.24 12.64
C GLY A 74 -9.66 -3.51 13.58
N PHE A 75 -10.92 -3.35 13.19
CA PHE A 75 -12.03 -2.97 14.07
C PHE A 75 -12.89 -4.18 14.46
N GLU A 76 -12.39 -5.40 14.23
CA GLU A 76 -13.04 -6.66 14.64
C GLU A 76 -14.44 -6.88 14.04
N VAL A 77 -14.75 -6.21 12.92
CA VAL A 77 -15.99 -6.43 12.15
C VAL A 77 -15.93 -7.76 11.40
N VAL A 78 -14.74 -8.15 10.92
CA VAL A 78 -14.50 -9.41 10.21
C VAL A 78 -13.29 -10.14 10.81
N TRP A 79 -13.48 -11.41 11.16
CA TRP A 79 -12.39 -12.26 11.62
C TRP A 79 -11.73 -13.00 10.44
N LEU A 80 -10.48 -12.63 10.13
CA LEU A 80 -9.67 -13.25 9.06
C LEU A 80 -8.82 -14.42 9.57
N GLY A 81 -9.12 -14.95 10.76
CA GLY A 81 -8.34 -16.01 11.41
C GLY A 81 -7.19 -15.49 12.28
N PRO A 82 -6.47 -16.39 12.98
CA PRO A 82 -5.37 -16.04 13.87
C PRO A 82 -4.20 -15.35 13.15
N ASP A 83 -3.99 -15.70 11.88
CA ASP A 83 -2.95 -15.15 11.02
C ASP A 83 -3.45 -14.04 10.08
N GLY A 84 -4.65 -13.48 10.33
CA GLY A 84 -5.28 -12.48 9.46
C GLY A 84 -4.37 -11.31 9.08
N TRP A 85 -3.64 -10.76 10.05
CA TRP A 85 -2.66 -9.70 9.81
C TRP A 85 -1.48 -10.12 8.92
N LYS A 86 -1.02 -11.37 9.02
CA LYS A 86 0.03 -11.90 8.14
C LYS A 86 -0.48 -12.03 6.71
N TRP A 87 -1.69 -12.54 6.54
CA TRP A 87 -2.34 -12.63 5.23
C TRP A 87 -2.56 -11.26 4.62
N LEU A 88 -3.00 -10.26 5.39
CA LEU A 88 -3.11 -8.88 4.93
C LEU A 88 -1.75 -8.32 4.50
N ALA A 89 -0.69 -8.52 5.31
CA ALA A 89 0.66 -8.08 4.98
C ALA A 89 1.16 -8.68 3.65
N LEU A 90 1.04 -10.00 3.50
CA LEU A 90 1.44 -10.74 2.31
C LEU A 90 0.64 -10.32 1.08
N THR A 91 -0.66 -10.11 1.25
CA THR A 91 -1.55 -9.68 0.17
C THR A 91 -1.19 -8.27 -0.28
N ILE A 92 -1.06 -7.31 0.64
CA ILE A 92 -0.72 -5.92 0.32
C ILE A 92 0.66 -5.82 -0.31
N GLY A 93 1.67 -6.42 0.30
CA GLY A 93 3.06 -6.35 -0.19
C GLY A 93 3.26 -7.17 -1.46
N GLY A 94 2.78 -8.42 -1.46
CA GLY A 94 2.94 -9.36 -2.57
C GLY A 94 2.15 -8.96 -3.81
N LEU A 95 0.84 -8.73 -3.70
CA LEU A 95 0.03 -8.28 -4.85
C LEU A 95 0.40 -6.86 -5.26
N GLY A 96 0.70 -5.96 -4.32
CA GLY A 96 1.18 -4.61 -4.65
C GLY A 96 2.47 -4.64 -5.50
N GLY A 97 3.43 -5.47 -5.10
CA GLY A 97 4.66 -5.70 -5.86
C GLY A 97 4.43 -6.41 -7.19
N ALA A 98 3.54 -7.40 -7.24
CA ALA A 98 3.17 -8.10 -8.47
C ALA A 98 2.47 -7.18 -9.46
N LEU A 99 1.56 -6.31 -9.01
CA LEU A 99 0.91 -5.29 -9.82
C LEU A 99 1.93 -4.32 -10.39
N TRP A 100 2.89 -3.88 -9.59
CA TRP A 100 3.99 -3.06 -10.11
C TRP A 100 4.76 -3.79 -11.21
N CYS A 101 5.41 -4.92 -10.87
CA CYS A 101 6.26 -5.63 -11.81
C CYS A 101 5.51 -6.09 -13.07
N GLY A 102 4.29 -6.61 -12.91
CA GLY A 102 3.47 -7.13 -13.99
C GLY A 102 3.00 -6.04 -14.95
N THR A 103 2.47 -4.93 -14.43
CA THR A 103 1.96 -3.86 -15.29
C THR A 103 3.07 -3.20 -16.09
N GLU A 104 4.25 -2.97 -15.51
CA GLU A 104 5.37 -2.38 -16.24
C GLU A 104 5.96 -3.33 -17.29
N LYS A 105 6.03 -4.63 -17.00
CA LYS A 105 6.53 -5.62 -17.96
C LYS A 105 5.58 -5.82 -19.14
N LEU A 106 4.27 -5.78 -18.90
CA LEU A 106 3.26 -6.06 -19.92
C LEU A 106 2.87 -4.84 -20.75
N MET A 107 2.81 -3.65 -20.13
CA MET A 107 2.25 -2.44 -20.75
C MET A 107 3.29 -1.32 -20.91
N GLY A 108 4.52 -1.53 -20.45
CA GLY A 108 5.58 -0.53 -20.43
C GLY A 108 5.49 0.43 -19.23
N THR A 109 6.58 1.16 -19.01
CA THR A 109 6.77 2.01 -17.82
C THR A 109 5.83 3.23 -17.77
N TYR A 110 5.51 3.80 -18.93
CA TYR A 110 4.69 5.00 -19.03
C TYR A 110 3.55 4.76 -20.02
N ARG A 111 2.35 5.17 -19.63
CA ARG A 111 1.18 5.23 -20.49
C ARG A 111 1.24 6.52 -21.30
N ARG A 112 1.27 6.40 -22.63
CA ARG A 112 1.14 7.54 -23.55
C ARG A 112 -0.29 8.05 -23.58
#